data_AF-A0A7S4G2W1-F1
#
_entry.id   AF-A0A7S4G2W1-F1
#
_cell.length_a   1.000
_cell.length_b   1.000
_cell.length_c   1.000
_cell.angle_alpha   90.00
_cell.angle_beta   90.00
_cell.angle_gamma   90.00
#
_symmetry.space_group_name_H-M   'P 1'
#
loop_
_entity.id
_entity.type
_entity.pdbx_description
1 polymer ?
#
loop_
_entity_poly.entity_id
_entity_poly.type
_entity_poly.pdbx_seq_one_letter_code
_entity_poly.pdbx_strand_id
1 'polypeptide(L)'
;TYSQLSKLKGAVVAVKTCTELRQALLVVLKAGNILNRWTPRVSAGFSVIDLYKLRDLKTTDNKQSLMEVIVKLIVARAPPLVSLVPSLESVHKARGVNSKDVCRMLEELQSGLLKIRPVLTAVVSESESRARFGVLSSVLEENEFQKRYVIVELNDLWR
;
A
#
# COMPACT_ATOMS: atom_id res chain seq x y z
N THR A 1 0.25 -3.92 16.16
CA THR A 1 1.23 -3.21 15.30
C THR A 1 1.61 -3.98 14.04
N TYR A 2 2.18 -5.19 14.14
CA TYR A 2 2.64 -5.97 12.96
C TYR A 2 1.54 -6.24 11.90
N SER A 3 0.30 -6.45 12.33
CA SER A 3 -0.83 -6.73 11.43
C SER A 3 -1.23 -5.55 10.52
N GLN A 4 -1.12 -4.30 10.97
CA GLN A 4 -1.52 -3.13 10.16
C GLN A 4 -0.44 -2.77 9.13
N LEU A 5 0.82 -2.82 9.57
CA LEU A 5 1.98 -2.59 8.70
C LEU A 5 2.11 -3.67 7.63
N SER A 6 1.91 -4.95 7.97
CA SER A 6 1.92 -6.04 6.99
C SER A 6 0.81 -5.91 5.95
N LYS A 7 -0.39 -5.44 6.33
CA LYS A 7 -1.48 -5.11 5.38
C LYS A 7 -1.06 -4.00 4.42
N LEU A 8 -0.51 -2.89 4.94
CA LEU A 8 -0.02 -1.78 4.11
C LEU A 8 1.10 -2.23 3.16
N LYS A 9 2.10 -2.97 3.68
CA LYS A 9 3.19 -3.54 2.87
C LYS A 9 2.64 -4.41 1.75
N GLY A 10 1.73 -5.32 2.05
CA GLY A 10 1.10 -6.19 1.04
C GLY A 10 0.31 -5.40 -0.01
N ALA A 11 -0.37 -4.32 0.37
CA ALA A 11 -1.08 -3.46 -0.56
C ALA A 11 -0.13 -2.68 -1.48
N VAL A 12 0.95 -2.09 -0.93
CA VAL A 12 1.94 -1.36 -1.73
C VAL A 12 2.64 -2.28 -2.71
N VAL A 13 3.09 -3.46 -2.26
CA VAL A 13 3.69 -4.47 -3.14
C VAL A 13 2.72 -4.84 -4.26
N ALA A 14 1.46 -5.17 -3.93
CA ALA A 14 0.47 -5.52 -4.94
C ALA A 14 0.27 -4.40 -5.98
N VAL A 15 0.12 -3.14 -5.56
CA VAL A 15 -0.03 -2.02 -6.51
C VAL A 15 1.22 -1.85 -7.38
N LYS A 16 2.42 -1.94 -6.79
CA LYS A 16 3.68 -1.78 -7.53
C LYS A 16 3.96 -2.91 -8.50
N THR A 17 3.60 -4.15 -8.18
CA THR A 17 3.95 -5.31 -9.01
C THR A 17 2.84 -5.74 -9.95
N CYS A 18 1.58 -5.38 -9.70
CA CYS A 18 0.42 -5.80 -10.50
C CYS A 18 0.49 -5.31 -11.94
N THR A 19 0.78 -6.25 -12.85
CA THR A 19 0.84 -6.01 -14.30
C THR A 19 -0.53 -5.72 -14.88
N GLU A 20 -1.56 -6.36 -14.34
CA GLU A 20 -2.94 -6.24 -14.78
C GLU A 20 -3.47 -4.84 -14.48
N LEU A 21 -3.11 -4.27 -13.33
CA LEU A 21 -3.45 -2.89 -12.98
C LEU A 21 -2.84 -1.92 -14.00
N ARG A 22 -1.55 -2.07 -14.31
CA ARG A 22 -0.86 -1.23 -15.31
C ARG A 22 -1.54 -1.32 -16.68
N GLN A 23 -1.86 -2.52 -17.13
CA GLN A 23 -2.52 -2.74 -18.41
C GLN A 23 -3.95 -2.16 -18.43
N ALA A 24 -4.73 -2.34 -17.37
CA ALA A 24 -6.07 -1.76 -17.26
C ALA A 24 -6.02 -0.22 -17.30
N LEU A 25 -5.10 0.40 -16.56
CA LEU A 25 -4.89 1.85 -16.59
C LEU A 25 -4.47 2.33 -17.99
N LEU A 26 -3.65 1.57 -18.71
CA LEU A 26 -3.27 1.89 -20.08
C LEU A 26 -4.45 1.82 -21.06
N VAL A 27 -5.36 0.85 -20.89
CA VAL A 27 -6.60 0.78 -21.69
C VAL A 27 -7.46 2.02 -21.45
N VAL A 28 -7.62 2.44 -20.19
CA VAL A 28 -8.34 3.67 -19.84
C VAL A 28 -7.69 4.90 -20.49
N LEU A 29 -6.36 5.03 -20.41
CA LEU A 29 -5.62 6.14 -21.02
C LEU A 29 -5.83 6.20 -22.53
N LYS A 30 -5.71 5.06 -23.22
CA LYS A 30 -5.93 4.96 -24.67
C LYS A 30 -7.36 5.31 -25.04
N ALA A 31 -8.34 4.80 -24.30
CA ALA A 31 -9.74 5.12 -24.53
C ALA A 31 -10.00 6.62 -24.38
N GLY A 32 -9.52 7.24 -23.30
CA GLY A 32 -9.62 8.68 -23.08
C GLY A 32 -8.98 9.51 -24.20
N ASN A 33 -7.77 9.15 -24.64
CA ASN A 33 -7.11 9.85 -25.74
C ASN A 33 -7.84 9.70 -27.09
N ILE A 34 -8.43 8.53 -27.38
CA ILE A 34 -9.22 8.32 -28.60
C ILE A 34 -10.52 9.15 -28.58
N LEU A 35 -11.19 9.21 -27.43
CA LEU A 35 -12.41 9.99 -27.25
C LEU A 35 -12.12 11.50 -27.35
N ASN A 36 -10.97 11.94 -26.82
CA ASN A 36 -10.54 13.32 -26.83
C ASN A 36 -9.65 13.67 -28.03
N ARG A 37 -9.67 12.89 -29.11
CA ARG A 37 -8.79 13.10 -30.29
C ARG A 37 -8.93 14.48 -30.95
N TRP A 38 -10.05 15.16 -30.72
CA TRP A 38 -10.33 16.51 -31.22
C TRP A 38 -9.76 17.61 -30.32
N THR A 39 -9.25 17.26 -29.15
CA THR A 39 -8.48 18.18 -28.32
C THR A 39 -7.01 18.16 -28.74
N PRO A 40 -6.32 19.32 -28.81
CA PRO A 40 -4.94 19.40 -29.28
C PRO A 40 -3.91 18.75 -28.34
N ARG A 41 -4.31 18.23 -27.17
CA ARG A 41 -3.42 17.55 -26.22
C ARG A 41 -3.73 16.07 -26.12
N VAL A 42 -2.71 15.26 -26.40
CA VAL A 42 -2.65 13.86 -25.98
C VAL A 42 -2.26 13.82 -24.51
N SER A 43 -3.05 13.13 -23.67
CA SER A 43 -2.66 12.96 -22.28
C SER A 43 -1.64 11.83 -22.14
N ALA A 44 -0.62 12.06 -21.31
CA ALA A 44 0.36 11.04 -20.92
C ALA A 44 -0.07 10.26 -19.66
N GLY A 45 -1.15 10.68 -18.99
CA GLY A 45 -1.64 10.05 -17.76
C GLY A 45 -2.98 10.63 -17.29
N PHE A 46 -3.47 10.14 -16.16
CA PHE A 46 -4.67 10.65 -15.50
C PHE A 46 -4.57 10.39 -14.00
N SER A 47 -5.36 11.12 -13.20
CA SER A 47 -5.47 10.85 -11.77
C SER A 47 -6.24 9.57 -11.55
N VAL A 48 -5.71 8.63 -10.78
CA VAL A 48 -6.41 7.38 -10.42
C VAL A 48 -7.74 7.67 -9.71
N ILE A 49 -7.83 8.81 -9.03
CA ILE A 49 -9.07 9.28 -8.40
C ILE A 49 -10.16 9.48 -9.45
N ASP A 50 -9.83 9.94 -10.66
CA ASP A 50 -10.82 10.22 -11.71
C ASP A 50 -11.47 8.96 -12.30
N LEU A 51 -11.00 7.76 -11.96
CA LEU A 51 -11.59 6.50 -12.46
C LEU A 51 -13.07 6.36 -12.11
N TYR A 52 -13.54 6.93 -10.98
CA TYR A 52 -14.98 6.85 -10.65
C TYR A 52 -15.85 7.61 -11.65
N LYS A 53 -15.32 8.68 -12.27
CA LYS A 53 -16.04 9.51 -13.26
C LYS A 53 -16.41 8.72 -14.51
N LEU A 54 -15.70 7.63 -14.81
CA LEU A 54 -16.00 6.75 -15.94
C LEU A 54 -17.38 6.07 -15.81
N ARG A 55 -17.92 5.97 -14.60
CA ARG A 55 -19.26 5.45 -14.34
C ARG A 55 -20.36 6.45 -14.73
N ASP A 56 -20.05 7.74 -14.65
CA ASP A 56 -21.01 8.81 -14.90
C ASP A 56 -21.08 9.20 -16.39
N LEU A 57 -20.03 8.91 -17.15
CA LEU A 57 -19.97 9.13 -18.60
C LEU A 57 -20.73 8.02 -19.34
N LYS A 58 -21.89 8.33 -19.90
CA LYS A 58 -22.71 7.36 -20.64
C LYS A 58 -22.51 7.41 -22.15
N THR A 59 -22.82 6.29 -22.81
CA THR A 59 -23.01 6.23 -24.26
C THR A 59 -24.15 7.16 -24.71
N THR A 60 -24.16 7.56 -25.98
CA THR A 60 -25.20 8.46 -26.53
C THR A 60 -26.62 7.93 -26.40
N ASP A 61 -26.78 6.61 -26.38
CA ASP A 61 -28.06 5.92 -26.16
C ASP A 61 -28.39 5.70 -24.67
N ASN A 62 -27.55 6.18 -23.75
CA ASN A 62 -27.65 6.05 -22.30
C ASN A 62 -27.71 4.62 -21.75
N LYS A 63 -27.42 3.60 -22.57
CA LYS A 63 -27.52 2.19 -22.16
C LYS A 63 -26.34 1.70 -21.35
N GLN A 64 -25.16 2.30 -21.54
CA GLN A 64 -23.94 1.85 -20.89
C GLN A 64 -23.10 3.02 -20.39
N SER A 65 -22.38 2.81 -19.29
CA SER A 65 -21.30 3.71 -18.88
C SER A 65 -20.00 3.44 -19.65
N LEU A 66 -19.11 4.42 -19.73
CA LEU A 66 -17.78 4.27 -20.30
C LEU A 66 -16.98 3.21 -19.54
N MET A 67 -17.19 3.10 -18.22
CA MET A 67 -16.65 2.03 -17.39
C MET A 67 -17.07 0.64 -17.90
N GLU A 68 -18.36 0.41 -18.17
CA GLU A 68 -18.84 -0.86 -18.70
C GLU A 68 -18.28 -1.18 -20.09
N VAL A 69 -18.16 -0.16 -20.95
CA VAL A 69 -17.56 -0.32 -22.28
C VAL A 69 -16.09 -0.72 -22.16
N ILE A 70 -15.33 -0.07 -21.28
CA ILE A 70 -13.93 -0.40 -21.01
C ILE A 70 -13.78 -1.82 -20.45
N VAL A 71 -14.64 -2.23 -19.51
CA VAL A 71 -14.63 -3.60 -18.97
C VAL A 71 -14.90 -4.63 -20.07
N LYS A 72 -15.88 -4.39 -20.95
CA LYS A 72 -16.14 -5.28 -22.09
C LYS A 72 -14.94 -5.37 -23.03
N LEU A 73 -14.28 -4.25 -23.32
CA LEU A 73 -13.06 -4.23 -24.15
C LEU A 73 -11.92 -5.02 -23.51
N ILE A 74 -11.75 -4.88 -22.19
CA ILE A 74 -10.77 -5.62 -21.41
C ILE A 74 -11.05 -7.13 -21.50
N VAL A 75 -12.28 -7.57 -21.23
CA VAL A 75 -12.66 -8.99 -21.30
C VAL A 75 -12.45 -9.56 -22.71
N ALA A 76 -12.78 -8.79 -23.74
CA ALA A 76 -12.68 -9.24 -25.13
C ALA A 76 -11.23 -9.30 -25.66
N ARG A 77 -10.34 -8.41 -25.20
CA ARG A 77 -8.99 -8.24 -25.81
C ARG A 77 -7.83 -8.56 -24.89
N ALA A 78 -8.06 -8.65 -23.58
CA ALA A 78 -7.05 -8.96 -22.60
C ALA A 78 -7.64 -9.80 -21.45
N PRO A 79 -8.01 -11.07 -21.70
CA PRO A 79 -8.55 -11.98 -20.68
C PRO A 79 -7.71 -12.12 -19.40
N PRO A 80 -6.36 -12.02 -19.44
CA PRO A 80 -5.55 -12.00 -18.21
C PRO A 80 -5.91 -10.87 -17.24
N LEU A 81 -6.52 -9.78 -17.70
CA LEU A 81 -6.97 -8.69 -16.82
C LEU A 81 -8.14 -9.08 -15.90
N VAL A 82 -8.76 -10.24 -16.11
CA VAL A 82 -9.80 -10.77 -15.21
C VAL A 82 -9.23 -11.12 -13.83
N SER A 83 -7.93 -11.41 -13.72
CA SER A 83 -7.25 -11.60 -12.42
C SER A 83 -6.96 -10.29 -11.67
N LEU A 84 -7.33 -9.12 -12.20
CA LEU A 84 -7.05 -7.83 -11.56
C LEU A 84 -7.62 -7.74 -10.13
N VAL A 85 -8.85 -8.21 -9.91
CA VAL A 85 -9.52 -8.16 -8.60
C VAL A 85 -8.77 -9.02 -7.57
N PRO A 86 -8.49 -10.31 -7.81
CA PRO A 86 -7.72 -11.12 -6.86
C PRO A 86 -6.27 -10.61 -6.69
N SER A 87 -5.62 -10.10 -7.75
CA SER A 87 -4.27 -9.53 -7.67
C SER A 87 -4.18 -8.27 -6.78
N LEU A 88 -5.31 -7.64 -6.42
CA LEU A 88 -5.38 -6.46 -5.55
C LEU A 88 -6.11 -6.71 -4.23
N GLU A 89 -6.31 -7.97 -3.82
CA GLU A 89 -7.03 -8.31 -2.58
C GLU A 89 -6.36 -7.70 -1.33
N SER A 90 -5.03 -7.59 -1.32
CA SER A 90 -4.28 -6.94 -0.22
C SER A 90 -4.61 -5.45 -0.07
N VAL A 91 -4.97 -4.76 -1.16
CA VAL A 91 -5.43 -3.36 -1.12
C VAL A 91 -6.76 -3.26 -0.39
N HIS A 92 -7.67 -4.21 -0.62
CA HIS A 92 -8.93 -4.27 0.12
C HIS A 92 -8.70 -4.48 1.62
N LYS A 93 -7.80 -5.42 1.96
CA LYS A 93 -7.39 -5.71 3.35
C LYS A 93 -6.75 -4.49 4.04
N ALA A 94 -6.11 -3.60 3.29
CA ALA A 94 -5.47 -2.39 3.80
C ALA A 94 -6.39 -1.15 3.85
N ARG A 95 -7.60 -1.19 3.27
CA ARG A 95 -8.50 -0.03 3.18
C ARG A 95 -8.83 0.63 4.52
N GLY A 96 -8.93 -0.16 5.58
CA GLY A 96 -9.25 0.32 6.94
C GLY A 96 -8.03 0.80 7.73
N VAL A 97 -6.82 0.73 7.18
CA VAL A 97 -5.60 1.14 7.88
C VAL A 97 -5.49 2.66 7.82
N ASN A 98 -5.50 3.31 8.97
CA ASN A 98 -5.34 4.76 9.08
C ASN A 98 -3.89 5.12 9.40
N SER A 99 -3.28 5.97 8.58
CA SER A 99 -1.89 6.42 8.78
C SER A 99 -1.67 7.11 10.12
N LYS A 100 -2.65 7.88 10.63
CA LYS A 100 -2.55 8.54 11.93
C LYS A 100 -2.45 7.55 13.08
N ASP A 101 -3.24 6.47 13.02
CA ASP A 101 -3.21 5.43 14.05
C ASP A 101 -1.88 4.66 13.98
N VAL A 102 -1.34 4.42 12.79
CA VAL A 102 -0.01 3.81 12.61
C VAL A 102 1.10 4.71 13.17
N CYS A 103 1.08 6.01 12.88
CA CYS A 103 2.05 6.96 13.43
C CYS A 103 1.98 7.02 14.96
N ARG A 104 0.77 7.18 15.53
CA ARG A 104 0.59 7.20 16.99
C ARG A 104 1.12 5.93 17.65
N MET A 105 0.84 4.75 17.07
CA MET A 105 1.37 3.49 17.60
C MET A 105 2.90 3.45 17.58
N LEU A 106 3.55 3.98 16.53
CA LEU A 106 5.01 4.03 16.44
C LEU A 106 5.63 4.99 17.47
N GLU A 107 4.99 6.14 17.69
CA GLU A 107 5.38 7.12 18.71
C GLU A 107 5.27 6.56 20.13
N GLU A 108 4.16 5.87 20.43
CA GLU A 108 3.95 5.19 21.72
C GLU A 108 5.03 4.11 21.96
N LEU A 109 5.36 3.32 20.94
CA LEU A 109 6.41 2.31 20.99
C LEU A 109 7.78 2.96 21.25
N GLN A 110 8.09 4.05 20.55
CA GLN A 110 9.33 4.79 20.74
C GLN A 110 9.43 5.37 22.17
N SER A 111 8.34 5.93 22.68
CA SER A 111 8.29 6.45 24.05
C SER A 111 8.49 5.33 25.08
N GLY A 112 7.85 4.18 24.88
CA GLY A 112 8.02 3.00 25.74
C GLY A 112 9.47 2.52 25.79
N LEU A 113 10.12 2.38 24.63
CA LEU A 113 11.54 1.99 24.55
C LEU A 113 12.46 2.99 25.25
N LEU A 114 12.20 4.30 25.11
CA LEU A 114 12.97 5.34 25.79
C LEU A 114 12.84 5.28 27.32
N LYS A 115 11.69 4.84 27.84
CA LYS A 115 11.47 4.66 29.29
C LYS A 115 12.08 3.37 29.83
N ILE A 116 12.13 2.32 29.01
CA ILE A 116 12.70 1.03 29.37
C ILE A 116 14.24 1.09 29.41
N ARG A 117 14.86 1.86 28.49
CA ARG A 117 16.32 1.94 28.36
C ARG A 117 17.06 2.32 29.67
N PRO A 118 16.67 3.36 30.43
CA PRO A 118 17.33 3.75 31.68
C PRO A 118 17.22 2.68 32.77
N VAL A 119 16.03 2.09 32.92
CA VAL A 119 15.74 1.03 33.90
C VAL A 119 16.66 -0.15 33.66
N LEU A 120 16.87 -0.53 32.40
CA LEU A 120 17.78 -1.62 32.05
C LEU A 120 19.24 -1.29 32.34
N THR A 121 19.71 -0.08 32.03
CA THR A 121 21.07 0.35 32.40
C THR A 121 21.31 0.32 33.91
N ALA A 122 20.32 0.71 34.71
CA ALA A 122 20.41 0.64 36.17
C ALA A 122 20.44 -0.82 36.67
N VAL A 123 19.58 -1.68 36.12
CA VAL A 123 19.52 -3.12 36.46
C VAL A 123 20.78 -3.88 36.01
N VAL A 124 21.44 -3.47 34.92
CA VAL A 124 22.72 -4.05 34.46
C VAL A 124 23.89 -3.64 35.36
N SER A 125 23.81 -2.49 36.02
CA SER A 125 24.82 -2.04 36.99
C SER A 125 24.71 -2.69 38.39
N GLU A 126 23.55 -3.26 38.73
CA GLU A 126 23.37 -4.08 39.94
C GLU A 126 23.69 -5.57 39.64
N SER A 127 24.73 -6.08 40.28
CA SER A 127 25.60 -7.14 39.77
C SER A 127 25.11 -8.60 39.94
N GLU A 128 23.81 -8.89 40.11
CA GLU A 128 23.39 -10.25 40.55
C GLU A 128 22.30 -10.97 39.73
N SER A 129 22.09 -10.64 38.44
CA SER A 129 21.04 -11.33 37.64
C SER A 129 21.38 -11.62 36.17
N ARG A 130 22.66 -11.88 35.87
CA ARG A 130 23.17 -12.11 34.50
C ARG A 130 22.47 -13.24 33.71
N ALA A 131 21.88 -14.23 34.37
CA ALA A 131 21.19 -15.33 33.67
C ALA A 131 19.75 -14.99 33.22
N ARG A 132 19.05 -14.09 33.92
CA ARG A 132 17.65 -13.72 33.61
C ARG A 132 17.54 -12.60 32.58
N PHE A 133 18.55 -11.74 32.50
CA PHE A 133 18.50 -10.52 31.69
C PHE A 133 19.14 -10.63 30.29
N GLY A 134 19.86 -11.72 29.99
CA GLY A 134 20.38 -11.96 28.64
C GLY A 134 19.27 -12.06 27.57
N VAL A 135 18.11 -12.61 27.95
CA VAL A 135 16.92 -12.70 27.08
C VAL A 135 16.35 -11.31 26.77
N LEU A 136 16.42 -10.36 27.71
CA LEU A 136 15.92 -9.00 27.50
C LEU A 136 16.84 -8.19 26.59
N SER A 137 18.17 -8.35 26.73
CA SER A 137 19.13 -7.75 25.81
C SER A 137 18.98 -8.27 24.38
N SER A 138 18.80 -9.58 24.19
CA SER A 138 18.56 -10.13 22.86
C SER A 138 17.25 -9.63 22.25
N VAL A 139 16.17 -9.58 23.05
CA VAL A 139 14.87 -9.05 22.59
C VAL A 139 14.95 -7.57 22.19
N LEU A 140 15.78 -6.75 22.85
CA LEU A 140 15.95 -5.34 22.50
C LEU A 140 16.74 -5.14 21.21
N GLU A 141 17.82 -5.89 21.03
CA GLU A 141 18.59 -5.86 19.78
C GLU A 141 17.72 -6.31 18.61
N GLU A 142 16.92 -7.35 18.82
CA GLU A 142 15.98 -7.87 17.83
C GLU A 142 14.87 -6.86 17.52
N ASN A 143 14.34 -6.15 18.53
CA ASN A 143 13.35 -5.08 18.32
C ASN A 143 13.93 -3.85 17.61
N GLU A 144 15.15 -3.42 17.92
CA GLU A 144 15.83 -2.31 17.22
C GLU A 144 16.13 -2.68 15.75
N PHE A 145 16.52 -3.93 15.50
CA PHE A 145 16.71 -4.45 14.15
C PHE A 145 15.40 -4.47 13.37
N GLN A 146 14.31 -4.99 13.96
CA GLN A 146 12.98 -5.00 13.35
C GLN A 146 12.47 -3.58 13.07
N LYS A 147 12.73 -2.62 13.98
CA LYS A 147 12.35 -1.22 13.79
C LYS A 147 13.08 -0.58 12.61
N ARG A 148 14.41 -0.77 12.51
CA ARG A 148 15.20 -0.29 11.36
C ARG A 148 14.77 -0.96 10.07
N TYR A 149 14.52 -2.26 10.09
CA TYR A 149 14.05 -3.01 8.92
C TYR A 149 12.73 -2.46 8.40
N VAL A 150 11.74 -2.21 9.27
CA VAL A 150 10.45 -1.63 8.87
C VAL A 150 10.60 -0.22 8.29
N ILE A 151 11.46 0.63 8.88
CA ILE A 151 11.68 1.99 8.37
C ILE A 151 12.32 1.97 6.98
N VAL A 152 13.36 1.16 6.78
CA VAL A 152 14.04 1.03 5.48
C VAL A 152 13.09 0.47 4.43
N GLU A 153 12.37 -0.59 4.76
CA GLU A 153 11.45 -1.25 3.83
C GLU A 153 10.25 -0.36 3.46
N LEU A 154 9.74 0.45 4.39
CA LEU A 154 8.74 1.48 4.08
C LEU A 154 9.32 2.55 3.13
N ASN A 155 10.57 2.96 3.31
CA ASN A 155 11.19 3.99 2.47
C ASN A 155 11.44 3.47 1.03
N ASP A 156 11.85 2.21 0.89
CA ASP A 156 12.03 1.55 -0.41
C ASP A 156 10.68 1.26 -1.11
N LEU A 157 9.63 1.00 -0.33
CA LEU A 157 8.26 0.88 -0.84
C LEU A 157 7.67 2.20 -1.37
N TRP A 158 8.34 3.35 -1.18
CA TRP A 158 7.88 4.66 -1.70
C TRP A 158 8.81 5.30 -2.74
N ARG A 159 9.97 4.70 -3.04
CA ARG A 159 10.78 5.02 -4.23
C ARG A 159 10.32 4.25 -5.46
#